data_AF-A0A3M1UKN1-F1
#
_entry.id   AF-A0A3M1UKN1-F1
#
_cell.length_a   1.000
_cell.length_b   1.000
_cell.length_c   1.000
_cell.angle_alpha   90.00
_cell.angle_beta   90.00
_cell.angle_gamma   90.00
#
_symmetry.space_group_name_H-M   'P 1'
#
loop_
_entity.id
_entity.type
_entity.pdbx_description
1 polymer ?
#
loop_
_entity_poly.entity_id
_entity_poly.type
_entity_poly.pdbx_seq_one_letter_code
_entity_poly.pdbx_strand_id
1 'polypeptide(L)'
;MLVLWNIKAGLTPTLHFHLLGVTTLALMAGWRLALLGVVLVLAGTTLNGNGSWETLGINLLLMGFWPALLTQGLLRLAQRRLPHNFFIYVYVNAFFAGGLAMVGVGLFSTLVFSAFGIHTTAWLGEQYLVYFPLLFFSESVFNGMLVTMLVALRPEWVHTFDDRLYIHGK
;
A
#
# COMPACT_ATOMS: atom_id res chain seq x y z
N MET A 1 11.45 -2.85 -1.96
CA MET A 1 10.83 -1.71 -1.28
C MET A 1 11.72 -0.48 -1.20
N LEU A 2 12.93 -0.58 -0.65
CA LEU A 2 13.78 0.60 -0.45
C LEU A 2 14.07 1.38 -1.75
N VAL A 3 14.35 0.70 -2.86
CA VAL A 3 14.51 1.35 -4.18
C VAL A 3 13.22 2.01 -4.65
N LEU A 4 12.06 1.36 -4.49
CA LEU A 4 10.75 1.89 -4.91
C LEU A 4 10.39 3.17 -4.14
N TRP A 5 10.69 3.24 -2.84
CA TRP A 5 10.40 4.41 -2.01
C TRP A 5 11.34 5.59 -2.29
N ASN A 6 12.45 5.36 -2.99
CA ASN A 6 13.32 6.42 -3.48
C ASN A 6 12.86 7.00 -4.83
N ILE A 7 11.93 6.33 -5.54
CA ILE A 7 11.30 6.88 -6.75
C ILE A 7 10.22 7.86 -6.31
N LYS A 8 10.57 9.15 -6.27
CA LYS A 8 9.66 10.24 -5.93
C LYS A 8 9.08 10.85 -7.20
N ALA A 9 7.77 10.81 -7.37
CA ALA A 9 7.09 11.64 -8.37
C ALA A 9 6.80 13.01 -7.72
N GLY A 10 7.75 13.95 -7.86
CA GLY A 10 7.58 15.31 -7.33
C GLY A 10 6.78 16.18 -8.29
N LEU A 11 5.52 16.46 -7.96
CA LEU A 11 4.67 17.40 -8.72
C LEU A 11 4.63 18.79 -8.06
N THR A 12 4.92 18.90 -6.76
CA THR A 12 5.09 20.17 -6.03
C THR A 12 6.17 20.06 -4.93
N PRO A 13 6.83 21.17 -4.53
CA PRO A 13 8.02 21.14 -3.65
C PRO A 13 7.80 20.56 -2.26
N THR A 14 6.56 20.49 -1.78
CA THR A 14 6.20 20.06 -0.43
C THR A 14 5.67 18.63 -0.36
N LEU A 15 5.53 17.95 -1.50
CA LEU A 15 4.67 16.77 -1.59
C LEU A 15 5.30 15.66 -2.44
N HIS A 16 5.89 14.69 -1.76
CA HIS A 16 6.52 13.55 -2.41
C HIS A 16 5.61 12.33 -2.33
N PHE A 17 5.07 11.92 -3.48
CA PHE A 17 4.38 10.65 -3.61
C PHE A 17 5.34 9.58 -4.08
N HIS A 18 5.26 8.40 -3.47
CA HIS A 18 5.98 7.21 -3.92
C HIS A 18 5.05 6.01 -3.87
N LEU A 19 5.34 5.00 -4.69
CA LEU A 19 4.63 3.73 -4.63
C LEU A 19 4.94 3.05 -3.29
N LEU A 20 3.92 2.52 -2.63
CA LEU A 20 4.05 1.89 -1.31
C LEU A 20 4.50 0.43 -1.45
N GLY A 21 3.81 -0.34 -2.30
CA GLY A 21 4.03 -1.77 -2.48
C GLY A 21 3.68 -2.64 -1.27
N VAL A 22 3.21 -2.04 -0.16
CA VAL A 22 2.96 -2.74 1.11
C VAL A 22 1.88 -3.80 0.96
N THR A 23 0.88 -3.59 0.09
CA THR A 23 -0.13 -4.59 -0.25
C THR A 23 0.49 -5.85 -0.84
N THR A 24 1.36 -5.72 -1.84
CA THR A 24 2.07 -6.87 -2.42
C THR A 24 2.89 -7.59 -1.35
N LEU A 25 3.64 -6.86 -0.52
CA LEU A 25 4.45 -7.46 0.55
C LEU A 25 3.58 -8.19 1.59
N ALA A 26 2.43 -7.62 1.95
CA ALA A 26 1.48 -8.22 2.89
C ALA A 26 0.85 -9.51 2.34
N LEU A 27 0.63 -9.61 1.03
CA LEU A 27 0.19 -10.86 0.40
C LEU A 27 1.33 -11.89 0.27
N MET A 28 2.55 -11.41 -0.03
CA MET A 28 3.72 -12.28 -0.18
C MET A 28 4.15 -12.94 1.12
N ALA A 29 4.35 -12.14 2.16
CA ALA A 29 4.96 -12.58 3.41
C ALA A 29 3.97 -12.60 4.60
N GLY A 30 2.73 -12.15 4.39
CA GLY A 30 1.78 -11.90 5.47
C GLY A 30 1.96 -10.51 6.09
N TRP A 31 0.88 -9.97 6.65
CA TRP A 31 0.84 -8.60 7.17
C TRP A 31 1.87 -8.31 8.29
N ARG A 32 2.18 -9.30 9.13
CA ARG A 32 3.16 -9.14 10.23
C ARG A 32 4.58 -8.94 9.72
N LEU A 33 4.99 -9.75 8.73
CA LEU A 33 6.32 -9.61 8.12
C LEU A 33 6.39 -8.38 7.22
N ALA A 34 5.29 -8.01 6.57
CA ALA A 34 5.22 -6.77 5.82
C ALA A 34 5.46 -5.54 6.72
N LEU A 35 4.89 -5.52 7.93
CA LEU A 35 5.16 -4.47 8.91
C LEU A 35 6.64 -4.39 9.29
N LEU A 36 7.30 -5.52 9.54
CA LEU A 36 8.75 -5.53 9.80
C LEU A 36 9.53 -4.98 8.62
N GLY A 37 9.15 -5.35 7.39
CA GLY A 37 9.74 -4.80 6.17
C GLY A 37 9.59 -3.28 6.07
N VAL A 38 8.43 -2.74 6.42
CA VAL A 38 8.19 -1.28 6.43
C VAL A 38 9.01 -0.59 7.52
N VAL A 39 9.12 -1.17 8.72
CA VAL A 39 9.99 -0.64 9.79
C VAL A 39 11.44 -0.54 9.31
N LEU A 40 11.96 -1.59 8.67
CA LEU A 40 13.33 -1.60 8.13
C LEU A 40 13.52 -0.54 7.04
N VAL A 41 12.54 -0.36 6.16
CA VAL A 41 12.60 0.68 5.12
C VAL A 41 12.57 2.07 5.74
N LEU A 42 11.68 2.33 6.71
CA LEU A 42 11.60 3.62 7.40
C LEU A 42 12.86 3.93 8.22
N ALA A 43 13.44 2.93 8.89
CA ALA A 43 14.72 3.09 9.57
C ALA A 43 15.83 3.43 8.55
N GLY A 44 15.88 2.70 7.43
CA GLY A 44 16.84 2.96 6.36
C GLY A 44 16.68 4.35 5.73
N THR A 45 15.46 4.83 5.48
CA THR A 45 15.24 6.17 4.92
C THR A 45 15.60 7.27 5.91
N THR A 46 15.31 7.07 7.20
CA THR A 46 15.67 8.01 8.27
C THR A 46 17.19 8.09 8.46
N LEU A 47 17.90 6.96 8.40
CA LEU A 47 19.36 6.91 8.45
C LEU A 47 20.03 7.58 7.23
N ASN A 48 19.37 7.54 6.06
CA ASN A 48 19.82 8.25 4.86
C ASN A 48 19.49 9.76 4.87
N GLY A 49 18.95 10.30 5.97
CA GLY A 49 18.60 11.72 6.10
C GLY A 49 17.34 12.15 5.33
N ASN A 50 16.61 11.20 4.74
CA ASN A 50 15.38 11.46 3.98
C ASN A 50 14.11 11.34 4.84
N GLY A 51 14.24 11.09 6.14
CA GLY A 51 13.15 10.98 7.10
C GLY A 51 13.50 11.65 8.43
N SER A 52 12.52 11.74 9.33
CA SER A 52 12.70 12.25 10.69
C SER A 52 12.39 11.17 11.71
N TRP A 53 13.23 11.08 12.76
CA TRP A 53 13.01 10.18 13.89
C TRP A 53 11.73 10.51 14.65
N GLU A 54 11.33 11.79 14.68
CA GLU A 54 10.13 12.26 15.36
C GLU A 54 8.85 11.81 14.63
N THR A 55 8.89 11.71 13.30
CA THR A 55 7.75 11.30 12.47
C THR A 55 7.75 9.81 12.15
N LEU A 56 8.74 9.04 12.64
CA LEU A 56 8.87 7.62 12.35
C LEU A 56 7.63 6.83 12.81
N GLY A 57 7.12 7.14 14.01
CA GLY A 57 5.92 6.48 14.56
C GLY A 57 4.67 6.72 13.71
N ILE A 58 4.41 7.96 13.33
CA ILE A 58 3.24 8.30 12.50
C ILE A 58 3.37 7.73 11.09
N ASN A 59 4.57 7.78 10.49
CA ASN A 59 4.82 7.18 9.19
C ASN A 59 4.63 5.66 9.21
N LEU A 60 5.04 4.98 10.29
CA LEU A 60 4.81 3.54 10.43
C LEU A 60 3.31 3.21 10.51
N LEU A 61 2.54 4.01 11.23
CA LEU A 61 1.08 3.83 11.32
C LEU A 61 0.40 4.05 9.96
N LEU A 62 0.73 5.14 9.29
CA LEU A 62 0.10 5.53 8.03
C LEU A 62 0.55 4.67 6.86
N MET A 63 1.85 4.44 6.71
CA MET A 63 2.43 3.81 5.53
C MET A 63 2.63 2.30 5.71
N GLY A 64 2.65 1.81 6.95
CA GLY A 64 2.80 0.39 7.27
C GLY A 64 1.50 -0.25 7.72
N PHE A 65 1.02 0.15 8.91
CA PHE A 65 -0.14 -0.48 9.53
C PHE A 65 -1.40 -0.35 8.71
N TRP A 66 -1.73 0.85 8.24
CA TRP A 66 -2.96 1.04 7.47
C TRP A 66 -3.01 0.16 6.20
N PRO A 67 -2.02 0.22 5.28
CA PRO A 67 -2.02 -0.64 4.09
C PRO A 67 -2.02 -2.13 4.42
N ALA A 68 -1.24 -2.57 5.41
CA ALA A 68 -1.12 -3.97 5.78
C ALA A 68 -2.43 -4.52 6.36
N LEU A 69 -3.07 -3.77 7.26
CA LEU A 69 -4.34 -4.15 7.89
C LEU A 69 -5.50 -4.11 6.90
N LEU A 70 -5.55 -3.08 6.04
CA LEU A 70 -6.57 -2.98 5.00
C LEU A 70 -6.48 -4.17 4.03
N THR A 71 -5.27 -4.50 3.57
CA THR A 71 -5.01 -5.66 2.69
C THR A 71 -5.43 -6.96 3.38
N GLN A 72 -5.06 -7.14 4.64
CA GLN A 72 -5.43 -8.33 5.42
C GLN A 72 -6.95 -8.43 5.66
N GLY A 73 -7.63 -7.29 5.85
CA GLY A 73 -9.07 -7.20 6.02
C GLY A 73 -9.82 -7.56 4.75
N LEU A 74 -9.41 -6.98 3.62
CA LEU A 74 -9.98 -7.28 2.30
C LEU A 74 -9.75 -8.73 1.89
N LEU A 75 -8.57 -9.28 2.13
CA LEU A 75 -8.28 -10.69 1.89
C LEU A 75 -9.25 -11.60 2.66
N ARG A 76 -9.44 -11.36 3.96
CA ARG A 76 -10.38 -12.14 4.78
C ARG A 76 -11.82 -11.97 4.34
N LEU A 77 -12.21 -10.76 3.93
CA LEU A 77 -13.55 -10.48 3.43
C LEU A 77 -13.80 -11.24 2.12
N ALA A 78 -12.85 -11.18 1.18
CA ALA A 78 -12.93 -11.89 -0.09
C ALA A 78 -13.04 -13.40 0.12
N GLN A 79 -12.19 -13.99 0.97
CA GLN A 79 -12.24 -15.42 1.30
C GLN A 79 -13.56 -15.85 1.94
N ARG A 80 -14.23 -14.96 2.69
CA ARG A 80 -15.52 -15.27 3.35
C ARG A 80 -16.74 -15.06 2.46
N ARG A 81 -16.68 -14.13 1.51
CA ARG A 81 -17.87 -13.63 0.79
C ARG A 81 -17.82 -13.83 -0.72
N LEU A 82 -16.65 -14.08 -1.29
CA LEU A 82 -16.47 -14.17 -2.73
C LEU A 82 -15.97 -15.58 -3.13
N PRO A 83 -16.25 -16.02 -4.37
CA PRO A 83 -15.69 -17.25 -4.90
C PRO A 83 -14.15 -17.25 -4.89
N HIS A 84 -13.56 -18.41 -4.66
CA HIS A 84 -12.11 -18.60 -4.69
C HIS A 84 -11.63 -18.67 -6.15
N ASN A 85 -11.45 -17.50 -6.76
CA ASN A 85 -10.98 -17.37 -8.14
C ASN A 85 -9.73 -16.48 -8.18
N PHE A 86 -8.75 -16.88 -9.00
CA PHE A 86 -7.55 -16.09 -9.27
C PHE A 86 -7.83 -14.61 -9.58
N PHE A 87 -8.79 -14.30 -10.46
CA PHE A 87 -9.11 -12.91 -10.82
C PHE A 87 -9.65 -12.13 -9.63
N ILE A 88 -10.48 -12.75 -8.78
CA ILE A 88 -10.98 -12.10 -7.56
C ILE A 88 -9.82 -11.80 -6.62
N TYR A 89 -8.88 -12.74 -6.47
CA TYR A 89 -7.69 -12.52 -5.66
C TYR A 89 -6.86 -11.33 -6.16
N VAL A 90 -6.58 -11.26 -7.46
CA VAL A 90 -5.81 -10.16 -8.05
C VAL A 90 -6.56 -8.83 -7.98
N TYR A 91 -7.81 -8.77 -8.44
CA TYR A 91 -8.55 -7.51 -8.50
C TYR A 91 -8.92 -6.99 -7.10
N VAL A 92 -9.40 -7.84 -6.20
CA VAL A 92 -9.85 -7.39 -4.87
C VAL A 92 -8.68 -7.23 -3.92
N ASN A 93 -7.82 -8.24 -3.79
CA ASN A 93 -6.82 -8.28 -2.73
C ASN A 93 -5.50 -7.59 -3.11
N ALA A 94 -5.21 -7.42 -4.40
CA ALA A 94 -4.01 -6.70 -4.85
C ALA A 94 -4.34 -5.32 -5.45
N PHE A 95 -5.20 -5.26 -6.47
CA PHE A 95 -5.52 -4.00 -7.16
C PHE A 95 -6.31 -3.04 -6.26
N PHE A 96 -7.54 -3.41 -5.88
CA PHE A 96 -8.40 -2.55 -5.05
C PHE A 96 -7.79 -2.28 -3.67
N ALA A 97 -7.19 -3.29 -3.03
CA ALA A 97 -6.52 -3.11 -1.75
C ALA A 97 -5.35 -2.12 -1.85
N GLY A 98 -4.53 -2.19 -2.90
CA GLY A 98 -3.42 -1.26 -3.12
C GLY A 98 -3.89 0.18 -3.32
N GLY A 99 -4.88 0.38 -4.19
CA GLY A 99 -5.45 1.71 -4.43
C GLY A 99 -6.10 2.31 -3.19
N LEU A 100 -6.93 1.55 -2.47
CA LEU A 100 -7.58 2.01 -1.24
C LEU A 100 -6.57 2.27 -0.13
N ALA A 101 -5.49 1.48 -0.06
CA ALA A 101 -4.40 1.72 0.87
C ALA A 101 -3.77 3.09 0.60
N MET A 102 -3.39 3.37 -0.64
CA MET A 102 -2.79 4.65 -1.05
C MET A 102 -3.71 5.84 -0.76
N VAL A 103 -4.99 5.75 -1.15
CA VAL A 103 -5.96 6.82 -0.86
C VAL A 103 -6.13 7.02 0.63
N GLY A 104 -6.19 5.94 1.42
CA GLY A 104 -6.29 6.05 2.87
C GLY A 104 -5.05 6.70 3.50
N VAL A 105 -3.84 6.36 3.05
CA VAL A 105 -2.61 7.07 3.48
C VAL A 105 -2.72 8.56 3.18
N GLY A 106 -3.18 8.91 1.98
CA GLY A 106 -3.43 10.30 1.59
C GLY A 106 -4.42 10.99 2.53
N LEU A 107 -5.60 10.41 2.76
CA LEU A 107 -6.63 10.96 3.63
C LEU A 107 -6.14 11.13 5.07
N PHE A 108 -5.48 10.13 5.64
CA PHE A 108 -4.97 10.23 7.01
C PHE A 108 -3.87 11.29 7.12
N SER A 109 -3.00 11.41 6.12
CA SER A 109 -1.98 12.48 6.09
C SER A 109 -2.64 13.85 6.05
N THR A 110 -3.68 14.03 5.23
CA THR A 110 -4.50 15.25 5.19
C THR A 110 -5.14 15.57 6.54
N LEU A 111 -5.70 14.57 7.22
CA LEU A 111 -6.31 14.75 8.55
C LEU A 111 -5.28 15.17 9.60
N VAL A 112 -4.09 14.55 9.58
CA VAL A 112 -2.98 14.91 10.47
C VAL A 112 -2.56 16.37 10.21
N PHE A 113 -2.30 16.75 8.95
CA PHE A 113 -1.90 18.12 8.63
C PHE A 113 -2.96 19.16 8.99
N SER A 114 -4.24 18.84 8.80
CA SER A 114 -5.36 19.69 9.20
C SER A 114 -5.43 19.85 10.72
N ALA A 115 -5.29 18.75 11.48
CA ALA A 115 -5.34 18.77 12.94
C ALA A 115 -4.20 19.57 13.59
N PHE A 116 -3.02 19.58 12.97
CA PHE A 116 -1.87 20.38 13.42
C PHE A 116 -1.82 21.79 12.80
N GLY A 117 -2.82 22.18 11.99
CA GLY A 117 -2.90 23.52 11.39
C GLY A 117 -1.80 23.84 10.38
N ILE A 118 -1.12 22.81 9.85
CA ILE A 118 0.04 22.97 8.95
C ILE A 118 -0.41 23.44 7.56
N HIS A 119 -1.57 22.98 7.09
CA HIS A 119 -2.16 23.35 5.81
C HIS A 119 -3.67 23.61 5.96
N THR A 120 -4.19 24.60 5.23
CA THR A 120 -5.64 24.87 5.17
C THR A 120 -6.36 23.75 4.41
N THR A 121 -7.56 23.39 4.87
CA THR A 121 -8.40 22.36 4.24
C THR A 121 -8.72 22.66 2.78
N ALA A 122 -8.85 23.94 2.41
CA ALA A 122 -9.03 24.39 1.03
C ALA A 122 -7.81 24.05 0.15
N TRP A 123 -6.59 24.30 0.64
CA TRP A 123 -5.36 23.96 -0.10
C TRP A 123 -5.20 22.45 -0.29
N LEU A 124 -5.51 21.66 0.73
CA LEU A 124 -5.52 20.19 0.64
C LEU A 124 -6.56 19.69 -0.36
N GLY A 125 -7.75 20.29 -0.42
CA GLY A 125 -8.79 19.93 -1.38
C GLY A 125 -8.36 20.15 -2.83
N GLU A 126 -7.84 21.33 -3.14
CA GLU A 126 -7.53 21.73 -4.51
C GLU A 126 -6.20 21.16 -5.04
N GLN A 127 -5.22 20.96 -4.17
CA GLN A 127 -3.86 20.59 -4.59
C GLN A 127 -3.46 19.15 -4.21
N TYR A 128 -4.20 18.47 -3.31
CA TYR A 128 -3.87 17.12 -2.85
C TYR A 128 -4.86 16.07 -3.35
N LEU A 129 -6.16 16.31 -3.13
CA LEU A 129 -7.21 15.32 -3.44
C LEU A 129 -7.37 15.06 -4.94
N VAL A 130 -7.08 16.05 -5.79
CA VAL A 130 -7.15 15.92 -7.26
C VAL A 130 -6.23 14.82 -7.78
N TYR A 131 -5.13 14.53 -7.08
CA TYR A 131 -4.19 13.47 -7.47
C TYR A 131 -4.58 12.08 -6.98
N PHE A 132 -5.60 11.94 -6.12
CA PHE A 132 -5.97 10.64 -5.56
C PHE A 132 -6.39 9.61 -6.59
N PRO A 133 -7.16 9.93 -7.65
CA PRO A 133 -7.43 8.98 -8.72
C PRO A 133 -6.15 8.48 -9.38
N LEU A 134 -5.20 9.37 -9.66
CA LEU A 134 -3.92 9.00 -10.28
C LEU A 134 -3.09 8.08 -9.37
N LEU A 135 -3.01 8.41 -8.09
CA LEU A 135 -2.29 7.62 -7.08
C LEU A 135 -2.94 6.26 -6.84
N PHE A 136 -4.28 6.24 -6.77
CA PHE A 136 -5.06 5.02 -6.67
C PHE A 136 -4.72 4.09 -7.84
N PHE A 137 -4.79 4.59 -9.07
CA PHE A 137 -4.53 3.77 -10.26
C PHE A 137 -3.08 3.31 -10.32
N SER A 138 -2.13 4.18 -10.03
CA SER A 138 -0.70 3.85 -10.05
C SER A 138 -0.37 2.72 -9.07
N GLU A 139 -0.85 2.84 -7.82
CA GLU A 139 -0.62 1.81 -6.79
C GLU A 139 -1.40 0.52 -7.09
N SER A 140 -2.64 0.63 -7.58
CA SER A 140 -3.49 -0.52 -7.90
C SER A 140 -2.90 -1.36 -9.03
N VAL A 141 -2.52 -0.71 -10.14
CA VAL A 141 -1.93 -1.39 -11.31
C VAL A 141 -0.60 -2.01 -10.92
N PHE A 142 0.25 -1.30 -10.16
CA PHE A 142 1.53 -1.81 -9.71
C PHE A 142 1.39 -3.07 -8.85
N ASN A 143 0.54 -3.05 -7.82
CA ASN A 143 0.31 -4.22 -6.97
C ASN A 143 -0.36 -5.37 -7.74
N GLY A 144 -1.36 -5.06 -8.58
CA GLY A 144 -2.03 -6.06 -9.40
C GLY A 144 -1.07 -6.78 -10.36
N MET A 145 -0.19 -6.02 -11.02
CA MET A 145 0.83 -6.55 -11.93
C MET A 145 1.83 -7.43 -11.18
N LEU A 146 2.38 -6.95 -10.06
CA LEU A 146 3.35 -7.72 -9.28
C LEU A 146 2.77 -9.03 -8.76
N VAL A 147 1.57 -8.99 -8.16
CA VAL A 147 0.92 -10.19 -7.64
C VAL A 147 0.57 -11.16 -8.77
N THR A 148 0.12 -10.67 -9.92
CA THR A 148 -0.14 -11.51 -11.10
C THR A 148 1.13 -12.22 -11.56
N MET A 149 2.23 -11.48 -11.70
CA MET A 149 3.53 -12.05 -12.08
C MET A 149 4.04 -13.08 -11.06
N LEU A 150 3.94 -12.76 -9.76
CA LEU A 150 4.38 -13.65 -8.70
C LEU A 150 3.59 -14.96 -8.68
N VAL A 151 2.25 -14.88 -8.75
CA VAL A 151 1.41 -16.08 -8.78
C VAL A 151 1.65 -16.90 -10.06
N ALA A 152 1.83 -16.25 -11.21
CA ALA A 152 2.08 -16.96 -12.47
C ALA A 152 3.45 -17.65 -12.54
N LEU A 153 4.49 -17.04 -11.96
CA LEU A 153 5.86 -17.53 -12.04
C LEU A 153 6.24 -18.44 -10.87
N ARG A 154 5.84 -18.08 -9.65
CA ARG A 154 6.22 -18.71 -8.37
C ARG A 154 5.11 -18.50 -7.32
N PRO A 155 3.98 -19.21 -7.42
CA PRO A 155 2.85 -19.03 -6.50
C PRO A 155 3.23 -19.29 -5.04
N GLU A 156 4.21 -20.17 -4.80
CA GLU A 156 4.83 -20.44 -3.51
C GLU A 156 5.46 -19.22 -2.81
N TRP A 157 5.74 -18.12 -3.53
CA TRP A 157 6.22 -16.86 -2.95
C TRP A 157 5.09 -15.97 -2.44
N VAL A 158 3.83 -16.33 -2.70
CA VAL A 158 2.66 -15.60 -2.24
C VAL A 158 1.99 -16.39 -1.13
N HIS A 159 2.44 -16.17 0.12
CA HIS A 159 1.98 -16.92 1.29
C HIS A 159 0.45 -16.93 1.45
N THR A 160 -0.25 -15.88 1.03
CA THR A 160 -1.71 -15.80 1.13
C THR A 160 -2.47 -16.42 -0.04
N PHE A 161 -1.77 -16.96 -1.04
CA PHE A 161 -2.34 -17.62 -2.21
C PHE A 161 -2.11 -19.13 -2.14
N ASP A 162 -3.16 -19.90 -2.46
CA ASP A 162 -3.09 -21.37 -2.56
C ASP A 162 -3.65 -21.79 -3.93
N ASP A 163 -2.80 -22.37 -4.78
CA ASP A 163 -3.16 -22.85 -6.12
C ASP A 163 -4.35 -23.82 -6.09
N ARG A 164 -4.43 -24.68 -5.07
CA ARG A 164 -5.52 -25.67 -4.95
C ARG A 164 -6.86 -24.99 -4.72
N LEU A 165 -6.84 -23.90 -3.96
CA LEU A 165 -8.04 -23.14 -3.61
C LEU A 165 -8.48 -22.20 -4.75
N TYR A 166 -7.54 -21.53 -5.41
CA TYR A 166 -7.85 -20.44 -6.35
C TYR A 166 -7.79 -20.80 -7.84
N ILE A 167 -7.16 -21.93 -8.20
CA ILE A 167 -7.05 -22.41 -9.60
C ILE A 167 -7.82 -23.71 -9.80
N HIS A 168 -7.72 -24.66 -8.85
CA HIS A 168 -8.32 -25.99 -8.98
C HIS A 168 -9.72 -26.14 -8.38
N GLY A 169 -10.24 -25.14 -7.65
CA GLY A 169 -11.57 -25.14 -7.05
C GLY A 169 -12.73 -24.84 -8.03
N LYS A 170 -12.63 -25.32 -9.27
CA LYS A 170 -13.73 -25.27 -10.26
C LYS A 170 -14.63 -26.48 -10.16
#